data_AF-A0A2S2P954-F1
#
_entry.id   AF-A0A2S2P954-F1
#
_cell.length_a   1.000
_cell.length_b   1.000
_cell.length_c   1.000
_cell.angle_alpha   90.00
_cell.angle_beta   90.00
_cell.angle_gamma   90.00
#
_symmetry.space_group_name_H-M   'P 1'
#
loop_
_entity.id
_entity.type
_entity.pdbx_description
1 polymer ?
#
loop_
_entity_poly.entity_id
_entity_poly.type
_entity_poly.pdbx_seq_one_letter_code
_entity_poly.pdbx_strand_id
1 'polypeptide(L)'
;MAAIRSRSFISRLQLGLSVFFHRKFGSKRLIQICSSFGLCASYNDTMMYESAAVFNREPHILSPESGTFVQYVADNADINVYTIDGHNTLHIMGIIQIITPKSSVLAEEPLLKTNRVISANKFVEKAHIPIRIYQNYGVTGNSKITAQNFTYENYTIVSLLRKIDIVWLYGKWNNL
;
A
#
# COMPACT_ATOMS: atom_id res chain seq x y z
N MET A 1 39.59 3.71 6.01
CA MET A 1 38.39 4.31 6.64
C MET A 1 38.39 5.80 6.33
N ALA A 2 37.55 6.25 5.39
CA ALA A 2 37.43 7.68 5.12
C ALA A 2 36.49 8.29 6.17
N ALA A 3 37.01 9.24 6.96
CA ALA A 3 36.21 10.02 7.88
C ALA A 3 35.28 10.92 7.06
N ILE A 4 34.03 10.49 6.91
CA ILE A 4 32.99 11.27 6.26
C ILE A 4 32.58 12.39 7.24
N ARG A 5 32.53 13.65 6.77
CA ARG A 5 32.09 14.80 7.57
C ARG A 5 30.76 14.49 8.25
N SER A 6 30.61 14.81 9.54
CA SER A 6 29.34 14.59 10.23
C SER A 6 28.21 15.29 9.44
N ARG A 7 27.11 14.56 9.21
CA ARG A 7 25.95 15.00 8.42
C ARG A 7 26.20 15.27 6.93
N SER A 8 27.24 14.73 6.32
CA SER A 8 27.43 14.85 4.86
C SER A 8 26.42 14.02 4.05
N PHE A 9 25.82 13.00 4.66
CA PHE A 9 24.74 12.20 4.07
C PHE A 9 23.65 11.95 5.11
N ILE A 10 22.42 11.84 4.64
CA ILE A 10 21.28 11.41 5.46
C ILE A 10 21.08 9.93 5.17
N SER A 11 21.23 9.09 6.19
CA SER A 11 20.94 7.66 6.05
C SER A 11 19.44 7.43 5.88
N ARG A 12 19.05 6.48 5.02
CA ARG A 12 17.65 6.05 4.88
C ARG A 12 17.08 5.56 6.21
N LEU A 13 17.91 4.92 7.04
CA LEU A 13 17.52 4.49 8.38
C LEU A 13 17.24 5.67 9.31
N GLN A 14 18.10 6.70 9.29
CA GLN A 14 17.89 7.91 10.09
C GLN A 14 16.63 8.67 9.66
N LEU A 15 16.37 8.70 8.35
CA LEU A 15 15.15 9.31 7.80
C LEU A 15 13.91 8.50 8.21
N GLY A 16 13.92 7.18 8.03
CA GLY A 16 12.84 6.29 8.45
C GLY A 16 12.53 6.39 9.94
N LEU A 17 13.56 6.44 10.79
CA LEU A 17 13.39 6.61 12.23
C LEU A 17 12.75 7.96 12.58
N SER A 18 13.15 9.04 11.88
CA SER A 18 12.56 10.36 12.10
C SER A 18 11.08 10.42 11.69
N VAL A 19 10.71 9.77 10.59
CA VAL A 19 9.31 9.64 10.12
C VAL A 19 8.50 8.81 11.11
N PHE A 20 9.07 7.71 11.62
CA PHE A 20 8.43 6.90 12.65
C PHE A 20 8.14 7.73 13.91
N PHE A 21 9.13 8.47 14.43
CA PHE A 21 8.91 9.35 15.59
C PHE A 21 7.87 10.43 15.32
N HIS A 22 7.86 10.99 14.11
CA HIS A 22 6.88 11.99 13.73
C HIS A 22 5.46 11.43 13.77
N ARG A 23 5.24 10.27 13.14
CA ARG A 23 3.91 9.63 13.09
C ARG A 23 3.47 9.04 14.44
N LYS A 24 4.41 8.50 15.22
CA LYS A 24 4.10 7.83 16.50
C LYS A 24 3.86 8.81 17.64
N PHE A 25 4.64 9.88 17.71
CA PHE A 25 4.65 10.80 18.86
C PHE A 25 4.22 12.22 18.53
N GLY A 26 4.17 12.62 17.25
CA GLY A 26 3.80 13.99 16.84
C GLY A 26 4.73 15.08 17.38
N SER A 27 5.92 14.73 17.91
CA SER A 27 6.77 15.66 18.66
C SER A 27 7.99 16.12 17.87
N LYS A 28 7.95 17.38 17.43
CA LYS A 28 9.10 18.07 16.83
C LYS A 28 10.31 18.10 17.77
N ARG A 29 10.09 18.31 19.07
CA ARG A 29 11.15 18.42 20.08
C ARG A 29 11.90 17.10 20.25
N LEU A 30 11.17 15.97 20.28
CA LEU A 30 11.78 14.64 20.34
C LEU A 30 12.71 14.41 19.16
N ILE A 31 12.24 14.68 17.94
CA ILE A 31 13.03 14.50 16.72
C ILE A 31 14.28 15.39 16.73
N GLN A 32 14.16 16.63 17.19
CA GLN A 32 15.32 17.54 17.31
C GLN A 32 16.37 17.03 18.32
N ILE A 33 15.93 16.51 19.46
CA ILE A 33 16.82 15.91 20.46
C ILE A 33 17.53 14.68 19.85
N CYS A 34 16.80 13.73 19.30
CA CYS A 34 17.38 12.54 18.67
C CYS A 34 18.31 12.88 17.49
N SER A 35 17.97 13.90 16.70
CA SER A 35 18.80 14.37 15.60
C SER A 35 20.09 15.05 16.08
N SER A 36 20.05 15.75 17.21
CA SER A 36 21.27 16.33 17.82
C SER A 36 22.27 15.26 18.25
N PHE A 37 21.79 14.09 18.71
CA PHE A 37 22.61 12.91 18.99
C PHE A 37 22.99 12.10 17.75
N GLY A 38 22.52 12.47 16.56
CA GLY A 38 22.78 11.75 15.31
C GLY A 38 21.98 10.45 15.13
N LEU A 39 20.95 10.22 15.94
CA LEU A 39 20.13 9.01 15.89
C LEU A 39 19.14 9.02 14.70
N CYS A 40 18.58 10.18 14.36
CA CYS A 40 17.63 10.33 13.27
C CYS A 40 17.88 11.60 12.44
N ALA A 41 17.19 11.71 11.30
CA ALA A 41 17.20 12.91 10.47
C ALA A 41 16.54 14.09 11.21
N SER A 42 16.80 15.31 10.72
CA SER A 42 16.20 16.51 11.32
C SER A 42 14.70 16.55 11.02
N TYR A 43 13.94 17.26 11.86
CA TYR A 43 12.51 17.47 11.61
C TYR A 43 12.22 18.07 10.23
N ASN A 44 13.11 18.95 9.74
CA ASN A 44 12.97 19.55 8.42
C ASN A 44 13.13 18.51 7.31
N ASP A 45 14.10 17.60 7.44
CA ASP A 45 14.30 16.51 6.48
C ASP A 45 13.13 15.53 6.50
N THR A 46 12.59 15.22 7.68
CA THR A 46 11.37 14.42 7.85
C THR A 46 10.21 15.05 7.10
N MET A 47 10.02 16.36 7.26
CA MET A 47 8.91 17.06 6.61
C MET A 47 9.08 17.19 5.10
N MET A 48 10.31 17.41 4.63
CA MET A 48 10.61 17.36 3.21
C MET A 48 10.31 15.98 2.62
N TYR A 49 10.68 14.90 3.31
CA TYR A 49 10.38 13.55 2.86
C TYR A 49 8.89 13.25 2.82
N GLU A 50 8.15 13.55 3.89
CA GLU A 50 6.70 13.30 3.91
C GLU A 50 5.97 14.15 2.88
N SER A 51 6.42 15.39 2.65
CA SER A 51 5.90 16.22 1.57
C SER A 51 6.21 15.63 0.19
N ALA A 52 7.43 15.16 -0.05
CA ALA A 52 7.77 14.49 -1.31
C ALA A 52 6.94 13.23 -1.53
N ALA A 53 6.66 12.46 -0.46
CA ALA A 53 5.85 11.26 -0.52
C ALA A 53 4.39 11.57 -0.90
N VAL A 54 3.76 12.60 -0.31
CA VAL A 54 2.38 13.00 -0.64
C VAL A 54 2.28 13.56 -2.05
N PHE A 55 3.29 14.29 -2.50
CA PHE A 55 3.26 14.92 -3.82
C PHE A 55 3.76 14.03 -4.94
N ASN A 56 4.25 12.83 -4.62
CA ASN A 56 4.70 11.89 -5.62
C ASN A 56 3.59 11.56 -6.61
N ARG A 57 3.97 11.27 -7.85
CA ARG A 57 3.01 10.83 -8.86
C ARG A 57 2.60 9.40 -8.54
N GLU A 58 1.33 9.11 -8.78
CA GLU A 58 0.86 7.74 -8.78
C GLU A 58 1.62 6.94 -9.85
N PRO A 59 1.94 5.67 -9.58
CA PRO A 59 2.63 4.84 -10.56
C PRO A 59 1.77 4.73 -11.82
N HIS A 60 2.39 4.85 -12.99
CA HIS A 60 1.66 4.71 -14.24
C HIS A 60 1.43 3.23 -14.54
N ILE A 61 0.16 2.85 -14.60
CA ILE A 61 -0.27 1.48 -14.85
C ILE A 61 -0.68 1.38 -16.32
N LEU A 62 -0.11 0.41 -17.04
CA LEU A 62 -0.47 0.15 -18.43
C LEU A 62 -1.94 -0.29 -18.56
N SER A 63 -2.53 -0.06 -19.74
CA SER A 63 -3.92 -0.43 -20.00
C SER A 63 -4.10 -1.96 -20.02
N PRO A 64 -5.32 -2.46 -19.76
CA PRO A 64 -5.60 -3.90 -19.87
C PRO A 64 -5.33 -4.48 -21.27
N GLU A 65 -5.43 -3.65 -22.31
CA GLU A 65 -5.15 -4.01 -23.70
C GLU A 65 -3.70 -4.43 -23.92
N SER A 66 -2.76 -3.94 -23.10
CA SER A 66 -1.36 -4.35 -23.14
C SER A 66 -1.08 -5.68 -22.41
N GLY A 67 -2.12 -6.42 -22.02
CA GLY A 67 -2.00 -7.64 -21.21
C GLY A 67 -1.91 -7.38 -19.70
N THR A 68 -2.31 -6.19 -19.24
CA THR A 68 -2.33 -5.84 -17.81
C THR A 68 -3.58 -6.37 -17.14
N PHE A 69 -3.41 -7.18 -16.10
CA PHE A 69 -4.49 -7.61 -15.22
C PHE A 69 -4.58 -6.66 -14.01
N VAL A 70 -5.76 -6.07 -13.80
CA VAL A 70 -6.06 -5.22 -12.65
C VAL A 70 -7.24 -5.82 -11.90
N GLN A 71 -7.05 -6.11 -10.62
CA GLN A 71 -8.09 -6.62 -9.72
C GLN A 71 -8.19 -5.71 -8.50
N TYR A 72 -9.41 -5.43 -8.06
CA TYR A 72 -9.65 -4.76 -6.79
C TYR A 72 -10.14 -5.79 -5.77
N VAL A 73 -9.49 -5.85 -4.62
CA VAL A 73 -9.88 -6.69 -3.50
C VAL A 73 -10.25 -5.77 -2.35
N ALA A 74 -11.42 -5.97 -1.77
CA ALA A 74 -11.85 -5.23 -0.61
C ALA A 74 -11.74 -6.13 0.62
N ASP A 75 -11.17 -5.60 1.70
CA ASP A 75 -11.10 -6.26 3.00
C ASP A 75 -11.54 -5.30 4.10
N ASN A 76 -11.94 -5.85 5.24
CA ASN A 76 -12.32 -5.06 6.40
C ASN A 76 -11.06 -4.58 7.13
N ALA A 77 -11.07 -3.31 7.52
CA ALA A 77 -10.08 -2.69 8.38
C ALA A 77 -10.81 -2.14 9.62
N ASP A 78 -10.75 -2.90 10.70
CA ASP A 78 -11.37 -2.54 11.96
C ASP A 78 -10.37 -1.79 12.85
N ILE A 79 -10.69 -0.53 13.17
CA ILE A 79 -9.95 0.22 14.18
C ILE A 79 -10.71 0.12 15.50
N ASN A 80 -10.25 -0.78 16.35
CA ASN A 80 -10.75 -0.95 17.71
C ASN A 80 -10.14 0.12 18.61
N VAL A 81 -10.91 1.16 18.92
CA VAL A 81 -10.50 2.20 19.85
C VAL A 81 -10.75 1.69 21.28
N TYR A 82 -9.81 0.92 21.84
CA TYR A 82 -9.76 0.53 23.26
C TYR A 82 -11.06 -0.01 23.89
N THR A 83 -11.93 -0.66 23.13
CA THR A 83 -13.15 -1.28 23.64
C THR A 83 -13.04 -2.80 23.55
N ILE A 84 -13.08 -3.48 24.71
CA ILE A 84 -13.09 -4.96 24.80
C ILE A 84 -14.44 -5.51 24.33
N ASP A 85 -15.51 -4.72 24.47
CA ASP A 85 -16.88 -5.09 24.09
C ASP A 85 -17.19 -4.89 22.60
N GLY A 86 -16.26 -4.30 21.83
CA GLY A 86 -16.45 -4.03 20.41
C GLY A 86 -17.44 -2.89 20.09
N HIS A 87 -17.86 -2.11 21.09
CA HIS A 87 -18.68 -0.91 20.84
C HIS A 87 -17.81 0.29 20.43
N ASN A 88 -18.39 1.22 19.67
CA ASN A 88 -17.71 2.43 19.14
C ASN A 88 -16.43 2.15 18.32
N THR A 89 -16.37 1.01 17.64
CA THR A 89 -15.28 0.68 16.73
C THR A 89 -15.48 1.39 15.39
N LEU A 90 -14.38 1.79 14.74
CA LEU A 90 -14.42 2.34 13.39
C LEU A 90 -14.24 1.18 12.42
N HIS A 91 -15.35 0.74 11.82
CA HIS A 91 -15.37 -0.26 10.75
C HIS A 91 -15.20 0.43 9.40
N ILE A 92 -14.06 0.22 8.75
CA ILE A 92 -13.80 0.72 7.38
C ILE A 92 -13.50 -0.45 6.45
N MET A 93 -13.81 -0.30 5.17
CA MET A 93 -13.44 -1.26 4.13
C MET A 93 -12.26 -0.69 3.34
N GLY A 94 -11.11 -1.37 3.40
CA GLY A 94 -9.94 -1.06 2.61
C GLY A 94 -10.02 -1.72 1.24
N ILE A 95 -9.87 -0.94 0.16
CA ILE A 95 -9.80 -1.49 -1.20
C ILE A 95 -8.34 -1.48 -1.65
N ILE A 96 -7.84 -2.66 -2.03
CA ILE A 96 -6.50 -2.90 -2.53
C ILE A 96 -6.57 -3.13 -4.03
N GLN A 97 -5.78 -2.37 -4.80
CA GLN A 97 -5.59 -2.60 -6.23
C GLN A 97 -4.40 -3.54 -6.44
N ILE A 98 -4.65 -4.68 -7.09
CA ILE A 98 -3.66 -5.70 -7.44
C ILE A 98 -3.41 -5.62 -8.95
N ILE A 99 -2.14 -5.55 -9.33
CA ILE A 99 -1.71 -5.38 -10.73
C ILE A 99 -0.76 -6.52 -11.09
N THR A 100 -0.97 -7.16 -12.23
CA THR A 100 -0.11 -8.23 -12.75
C THR A 100 0.00 -8.13 -14.27
N PRO A 101 1.17 -8.38 -14.89
CA PRO A 101 2.49 -8.61 -14.26
C PRO A 101 3.12 -7.32 -13.70
N LYS A 102 4.19 -7.45 -12.90
CA LYS A 102 4.93 -6.29 -12.34
C LYS A 102 5.38 -5.29 -13.42
N SER A 103 5.68 -5.76 -14.63
CA SER A 103 6.08 -4.92 -15.77
C SER A 103 4.98 -3.97 -16.24
N SER A 104 3.73 -4.19 -15.86
CA SER A 104 2.62 -3.28 -16.15
C SER A 104 2.61 -2.04 -15.26
N VAL A 105 3.37 -2.05 -14.16
CA VAL A 105 3.64 -0.87 -13.35
C VAL A 105 4.91 -0.24 -13.90
N LEU A 106 4.78 0.82 -14.70
CA LEU A 106 5.95 1.54 -15.20
C LEU A 106 6.70 2.11 -14.00
N ALA A 107 8.01 1.84 -13.97
CA ALA A 107 8.85 2.05 -12.80
C ALA A 107 8.64 3.43 -12.19
N GLU A 108 8.40 3.46 -10.87
CA GLU A 108 8.32 4.69 -10.10
C GLU A 108 9.61 5.49 -10.31
N GLU A 109 9.48 6.71 -10.83
CA GLU A 109 10.57 7.66 -10.82
C GLU A 109 11.04 7.83 -9.36
N PRO A 110 12.36 7.92 -9.11
CA PRO A 110 12.85 8.13 -7.76
C PRO A 110 12.21 9.38 -7.16
N LEU A 111 11.74 9.26 -5.91
CA LEU A 111 11.12 10.36 -5.17
C LEU A 111 11.97 11.63 -5.28
N LEU A 112 11.46 12.63 -5.98
CA LEU A 112 12.16 13.90 -6.14
C LEU A 112 12.21 14.61 -4.80
N LYS A 113 13.42 14.96 -4.36
CA LYS A 113 13.61 15.73 -3.14
C LYS A 113 12.95 17.09 -3.32
N THR A 114 11.99 17.40 -2.44
CA THR A 114 11.32 18.70 -2.46
C THR A 114 12.18 19.71 -1.69
N ASN A 115 12.55 20.82 -2.34
CA ASN A 115 13.37 21.88 -1.73
C ASN A 115 12.54 22.96 -1.01
N ARG A 116 11.21 22.82 -1.00
CA ARG A 116 10.29 23.79 -0.41
C ARG A 116 9.41 23.11 0.64
N VAL A 117 9.31 23.74 1.80
CA VAL A 117 8.32 23.35 2.80
C VAL A 117 6.95 23.70 2.24
N ILE A 118 6.11 22.68 2.09
CA ILE A 118 4.73 22.84 1.61
C ILE A 118 3.89 23.40 2.75
N SER A 119 3.00 24.34 2.46
CA SER A 119 2.07 24.85 3.47
C SER A 119 1.13 23.75 3.93
N ALA A 120 0.71 23.80 5.20
CA ALA A 120 -0.22 22.81 5.76
C ALA A 120 -1.49 22.68 4.90
N ASN A 121 -2.05 23.80 4.41
CA ASN A 121 -3.24 23.80 3.56
C ASN A 121 -3.04 22.98 2.28
N LYS A 122 -1.93 23.22 1.55
CA LYS A 122 -1.62 22.48 0.33
C LYS A 122 -1.34 21.00 0.59
N PHE A 123 -0.70 20.70 1.72
CA PHE A 123 -0.46 19.32 2.11
C PHE A 123 -1.77 18.58 2.38
N VAL A 124 -2.69 19.21 3.13
CA VAL A 124 -4.01 18.63 3.43
C VAL A 124 -4.83 18.43 2.16
N GLU A 125 -4.85 19.41 1.24
CA GLU A 125 -5.57 19.30 -0.04
C GLU A 125 -5.18 18.04 -0.83
N LYS A 126 -3.90 17.67 -0.82
CA LYS A 126 -3.40 16.51 -1.58
C LYS A 126 -3.37 15.20 -0.78
N ALA A 127 -3.13 15.27 0.53
CA ALA A 127 -3.11 14.10 1.41
C ALA A 127 -4.51 13.63 1.83
N HIS A 128 -5.55 14.42 1.54
CA HIS A 128 -6.92 14.08 1.89
C HIS A 128 -7.40 12.84 1.13
N ILE A 129 -7.67 11.77 1.88
CA ILE A 129 -8.36 10.58 1.37
C ILE A 129 -9.85 10.78 1.65
N PRO A 130 -10.70 10.94 0.63
CA PRO A 130 -12.12 11.15 0.84
C PRO A 130 -12.77 9.91 1.44
N ILE A 131 -13.30 10.04 2.66
CA ILE A 131 -14.12 9.00 3.28
C ILE A 131 -15.53 9.10 2.67
N ARG A 132 -15.93 8.08 1.93
CA ARG A 132 -17.29 7.98 1.37
C ARG A 132 -18.12 7.10 2.28
N ILE A 133 -19.25 7.63 2.75
CA ILE A 133 -20.23 6.85 3.50
C ILE A 133 -20.91 5.91 2.51
N TYR A 134 -20.77 4.61 2.71
CA TYR A 134 -21.51 3.62 1.96
C TYR A 134 -22.97 3.63 2.43
N GLN A 135 -23.87 4.11 1.58
CA GLN A 135 -25.31 3.99 1.81
C GLN A 135 -25.75 2.60 1.36
N ASN A 136 -26.07 1.74 2.33
CA ASN A 136 -26.64 0.43 2.06
C ASN A 136 -28.12 0.61 1.68
N TYR A 137 -28.40 0.62 0.38
CA TYR A 137 -29.76 0.72 -0.18
C TYR A 137 -30.55 -0.61 -0.11
N GLY A 138 -30.09 -1.56 0.71
CA GLY A 138 -30.60 -2.93 0.74
C GLY A 138 -29.82 -3.83 -0.21
N VAL A 139 -29.82 -5.12 0.11
CA VAL A 139 -29.12 -6.15 -0.66
C VAL A 139 -29.87 -6.37 -1.98
N THR A 140 -29.56 -5.59 -3.03
CA THR A 140 -29.72 -6.08 -4.40
C THR A 140 -28.60 -7.09 -4.62
N GLY A 141 -28.74 -8.27 -4.03
CA GLY A 141 -27.90 -9.40 -4.36
C GLY A 141 -28.02 -9.62 -5.86
N ASN A 142 -26.89 -9.83 -6.54
CA ASN A 142 -26.93 -10.29 -7.92
C ASN A 142 -27.84 -11.53 -7.95
N SER A 143 -29.02 -11.40 -8.55
CA SER A 143 -30.06 -12.44 -8.53
C SER A 143 -29.55 -13.75 -9.15
N LYS A 144 -28.51 -13.65 -9.97
CA LYS A 144 -27.82 -14.78 -10.58
C LYS A 144 -26.43 -14.37 -11.07
N ILE A 145 -25.37 -14.95 -10.52
CA ILE A 145 -24.04 -14.91 -11.15
C ILE A 145 -23.96 -16.12 -12.07
N THR A 146 -24.15 -15.92 -13.37
CA THR A 146 -23.86 -16.94 -14.38
C THR A 146 -22.37 -16.94 -14.68
N ALA A 147 -21.62 -17.82 -14.03
CA ALA A 147 -20.27 -18.14 -14.44
C ALA A 147 -20.32 -18.78 -15.84
N GLN A 148 -19.67 -18.16 -16.83
CA GLN A 148 -19.50 -18.81 -18.12
C GLN A 148 -18.57 -20.01 -17.93
N ASN A 149 -18.98 -21.15 -18.47
CA ASN A 149 -18.16 -22.35 -18.44
C ASN A 149 -17.05 -22.15 -19.47
N PHE A 150 -15.87 -21.74 -19.01
CA PHE A 150 -14.70 -21.69 -19.87
C PHE A 150 -14.22 -23.12 -20.11
N THR A 151 -14.78 -23.79 -21.12
CA THR A 151 -14.26 -25.05 -21.63
C THR A 151 -12.92 -24.80 -22.30
N TYR A 152 -11.84 -24.82 -21.52
CA TYR A 152 -10.47 -24.67 -22.01
C TYR A 152 -9.91 -25.94 -22.69
N GLU A 153 -10.64 -27.05 -22.67
CA GLU A 153 -10.11 -28.34 -23.10
C GLU A 153 -11.03 -28.97 -24.16
N ASN A 154 -10.54 -29.07 -25.39
CA ASN A 154 -11.03 -30.08 -26.33
C ASN A 154 -10.71 -31.44 -25.71
N TYR A 155 -11.72 -32.09 -25.13
CA TYR A 155 -11.60 -33.36 -24.44
C TYR A 155 -11.07 -34.44 -25.40
N THR A 156 -9.76 -34.72 -25.36
CA THR A 156 -9.21 -36.00 -25.82
C THR A 156 -9.14 -36.93 -24.62
N ILE A 157 -9.83 -38.07 -24.72
CA ILE A 157 -10.04 -39.07 -23.65
C ILE A 157 -8.73 -39.81 -23.26
N VAL A 158 -7.55 -39.24 -23.57
CA VAL A 158 -6.30 -40.00 -23.59
C VAL A 158 -5.51 -39.94 -22.28
N SER A 159 -5.83 -39.09 -21.31
CA SER A 159 -5.12 -39.09 -20.03
C SER A 159 -6.04 -39.12 -18.81
N LEU A 160 -5.90 -40.19 -18.02
CA LEU A 160 -6.56 -40.43 -16.72
C LEU A 160 -6.28 -39.30 -15.70
N LEU A 161 -5.21 -38.53 -15.89
CA LEU A 161 -4.80 -37.42 -15.02
C LEU A 161 -4.60 -36.17 -15.87
N ARG A 162 -5.32 -35.09 -15.53
CA ARG A 162 -5.10 -33.76 -16.11
C ARG A 162 -4.04 -33.01 -15.31
N LYS A 163 -3.38 -32.05 -15.95
CA LYS A 163 -2.40 -31.18 -15.26
C LYS A 163 -3.02 -30.44 -14.07
N ILE A 164 -4.30 -30.07 -14.17
CA ILE A 164 -5.04 -29.44 -13.07
C ILE A 164 -5.24 -30.39 -11.87
N ASP A 165 -5.38 -31.69 -12.12
CA ASP A 165 -5.54 -32.69 -11.06
C ASP A 165 -4.23 -32.83 -10.25
N ILE A 166 -3.07 -32.67 -10.90
CA ILE A 166 -1.75 -32.66 -10.26
C ILE A 166 -1.57 -31.39 -9.40
N VAL A 167 -2.03 -30.22 -9.88
CA VAL A 167 -1.98 -28.97 -9.11
C VAL A 167 -2.85 -29.06 -7.85
N TRP A 168 -4.05 -29.64 -7.96
CA TRP A 168 -4.92 -29.91 -6.81
C TRP A 168 -4.34 -30.92 -5.83
N LEU A 169 -3.69 -31.98 -6.33
CA LEU A 169 -2.98 -32.95 -5.48
C LEU A 169 -1.85 -32.31 -4.69
N TYR A 170 -1.07 -31.43 -5.33
CA TYR A 170 0.04 -30.72 -4.69
C TYR A 170 -0.44 -29.74 -3.61
N GLY A 171 -1.50 -28.98 -3.89
CA GLY A 171 -2.11 -28.07 -2.92
C GLY A 171 -2.67 -28.77 -1.68
N LYS A 172 -3.13 -30.02 -1.82
CA LYS A 172 -3.67 -30.82 -0.71
C LYS A 172 -2.58 -31.40 0.20
N TRP A 173 -1.35 -31.53 -0.28
CA TRP A 173 -0.24 -32.17 0.44
C TRP A 173 0.77 -31.19 1.04
N ASN A 174 0.68 -29.89 0.75
CA ASN A 174 1.57 -28.86 1.32
C ASN A 174 1.30 -28.52 2.81
N ASN A 175 0.38 -29.23 3.48
CA ASN A 175 0.11 -29.11 4.91
C ASN A 175 0.31 -30.44 5.68
N LEU A 176 1.24 -31.29 5.23
CA LEU A 176 1.78 -32.41 6.01
C LEU A 176 3.25 -32.15 6.35
#